data_AF-A0A672F1M8-F1
#
_entry.id   AF-A0A672F1M8-F1
#
_cell.length_a   1.000
_cell.length_b   1.000
_cell.length_c   1.000
_cell.angle_alpha   90.00
_cell.angle_beta   90.00
_cell.angle_gamma   90.00
#
_symmetry.space_group_name_H-M   'P 1'
#
loop_
_entity.id
_entity.type
_entity.pdbx_description
1 polymer ?
#
loop_
_entity_poly.entity_id
_entity_poly.type
_entity_poly.pdbx_seq_one_letter_code
_entity_poly.pdbx_strand_id
1 'polypeptide(L)'
;SWFWFWFWFLCGVQVNGVRCFAHFNVTSGVCDEELGEVGKDSCCQNPAYGYLATDGVCQFCGPSVWSPWSSWSPCNVLCGDGVRQRRMKCFSINQSECENDRLQTEPCSGTCCDAGWRPWTDWSHCSVTCGGLGLRKRERVCSSSPECLSSCSGPSEETQACEVTSACPVHGGWSLWSGWSSCSASCIDDRRRGVPVPTRQRRRSCSDPAPSTDTPVPGNRCPGDDSELQDCSELPNCPVDGHWGAWSPPGPCSVTCGAGLQLSNRKCDSPTPKHGGRYCEGQSSQTSVCESPCPVDGFWSGWTVWTECSSPCVPDAGASVRIRRRSCTNPAPSANPPGGGCHGDDSQREDCVQLPPCPVDGAWGSWSEFSPCPVTCGAGLQASVRRCDSPAPKHGGRPCPGEDRRTRVCLTDTAPLTC
;
A
#
# COMPACT_ATOMS: atom_id res chain seq x y z
N SER A 1 49.26 -85.66 -88.24
CA SER A 1 49.76 -85.46 -86.87
C SER A 1 48.65 -84.91 -86.01
N TRP A 2 48.42 -85.56 -84.88
CA TRP A 2 47.48 -85.14 -83.83
C TRP A 2 47.87 -83.79 -83.25
N PHE A 3 46.89 -82.98 -82.84
CA PHE A 3 46.87 -82.43 -81.47
C PHE A 3 45.43 -82.01 -81.12
N TRP A 4 44.86 -82.74 -80.16
CA TRP A 4 43.71 -82.32 -79.39
C TRP A 4 44.17 -81.34 -78.32
N PHE A 5 43.44 -80.22 -78.15
CA PHE A 5 43.38 -79.49 -76.89
C PHE A 5 41.91 -79.20 -76.60
N TRP A 6 41.44 -79.72 -75.47
CA TRP A 6 40.13 -79.42 -74.89
C TRP A 6 40.22 -78.09 -74.13
N PHE A 7 39.28 -77.17 -74.40
CA PHE A 7 38.88 -76.14 -73.43
C PHE A 7 37.39 -75.81 -73.64
N TRP A 8 36.62 -75.97 -72.58
CA TRP A 8 35.24 -75.50 -72.43
C TRP A 8 35.20 -73.96 -72.48
N PHE A 9 34.29 -73.37 -73.26
CA PHE A 9 33.79 -72.01 -73.02
C PHE A 9 32.31 -71.90 -73.40
N LEU A 10 31.57 -71.22 -72.53
CA LEU A 10 30.12 -71.13 -72.42
C LEU A 10 29.43 -70.51 -73.65
N CYS A 11 28.26 -71.06 -73.97
CA CYS A 11 27.27 -70.56 -74.92
C CYS A 11 26.53 -69.33 -74.33
N GLY A 12 26.33 -68.29 -75.14
CA GLY A 12 25.49 -67.15 -74.81
C GLY A 12 25.05 -66.42 -76.07
N VAL A 13 23.97 -66.89 -76.69
CA VAL A 13 23.28 -66.18 -77.79
C VAL A 13 22.27 -65.22 -77.16
N GLN A 14 22.44 -63.92 -77.35
CA GLN A 14 21.44 -62.90 -76.99
C GLN A 14 20.24 -63.00 -77.93
N VAL A 15 19.06 -63.31 -77.37
CA VAL A 15 17.77 -63.25 -78.08
C VAL A 15 17.20 -61.85 -77.85
N ASN A 16 17.02 -61.05 -78.91
CA ASN A 16 16.35 -59.75 -78.82
C ASN A 16 14.85 -59.97 -78.52
N GLY A 17 14.45 -59.78 -77.25
CA GLY A 17 13.06 -59.85 -76.82
C GLY A 17 12.26 -58.62 -77.23
N VAL A 18 10.96 -58.80 -77.51
CA VAL A 18 9.96 -57.73 -77.61
C VAL A 18 9.00 -57.83 -76.43
N ARG A 19 8.43 -56.70 -75.99
CA ARG A 19 7.38 -56.70 -74.98
C ARG A 19 6.08 -57.21 -75.59
N CYS A 20 5.60 -58.33 -75.10
CA CYS A 20 4.42 -59.02 -75.61
C CYS A 20 3.18 -58.72 -74.76
N PHE A 21 2.02 -58.67 -75.38
CA PHE A 21 0.75 -58.29 -74.78
C PHE A 21 -0.35 -59.25 -75.19
N ALA A 22 -1.17 -59.68 -74.24
CA ALA A 22 -2.19 -60.69 -74.46
C ALA A 22 -3.36 -60.20 -75.32
N HIS A 23 -3.53 -58.88 -75.46
CA HIS A 23 -4.63 -58.29 -76.22
C HIS A 23 -4.18 -57.08 -77.03
N PHE A 24 -4.57 -57.05 -78.31
CA PHE A 24 -4.43 -55.88 -79.18
C PHE A 24 -5.81 -55.26 -79.43
N ASN A 25 -5.99 -54.00 -79.02
CA ASN A 25 -7.24 -53.28 -79.26
C ASN A 25 -7.25 -52.66 -80.66
N VAL A 26 -8.01 -53.29 -81.56
CA VAL A 26 -8.15 -52.88 -82.96
C VAL A 26 -8.83 -51.50 -83.13
N THR A 27 -9.51 -50.96 -82.12
CA THR A 27 -10.17 -49.65 -82.20
C THR A 27 -9.22 -48.50 -81.85
N SER A 28 -8.40 -48.68 -80.80
CA SER A 28 -7.47 -47.66 -80.33
C SER A 28 -6.04 -47.83 -80.87
N GLY A 29 -5.68 -49.04 -81.33
CA GLY A 29 -4.31 -49.40 -81.74
C GLY A 29 -3.35 -49.56 -80.56
N VAL A 30 -3.87 -49.95 -79.39
CA VAL A 30 -3.12 -50.07 -78.13
C VAL A 30 -3.03 -51.53 -77.70
N CYS A 31 -1.91 -51.89 -77.08
CA CYS A 31 -1.63 -53.22 -76.54
C CYS A 31 -1.96 -53.21 -75.05
N ASP A 32 -2.78 -54.15 -74.62
CA ASP A 32 -3.22 -54.30 -73.24
C ASP A 32 -2.77 -55.67 -72.69
N GLU A 33 -2.63 -55.77 -71.36
CA GLU A 33 -2.22 -57.00 -70.64
C GLU A 33 -0.82 -57.52 -71.02
N GLU A 34 0.20 -56.86 -70.50
CA GLU A 34 1.60 -57.24 -70.75
C GLU A 34 1.95 -58.62 -70.17
N LEU A 35 2.50 -59.47 -71.03
CA LEU A 35 2.97 -60.83 -70.73
C LEU A 35 4.48 -60.86 -70.39
N GLY A 36 5.21 -59.81 -70.75
CA GLY A 36 6.65 -59.66 -70.51
C GLY A 36 7.48 -59.72 -71.80
N GLU A 37 8.80 -59.75 -71.65
CA GLU A 37 9.74 -59.81 -72.77
C GLU A 37 9.95 -61.25 -73.25
N VAL A 38 9.54 -61.52 -74.48
CA VAL A 38 9.72 -62.81 -75.15
C VAL A 38 10.22 -62.58 -76.59
N GLY A 39 10.75 -63.61 -77.25
CA GLY A 39 11.09 -63.49 -78.67
C GLY A 39 9.86 -63.09 -79.51
N LYS A 40 10.04 -62.22 -80.51
CA LYS A 40 8.93 -61.75 -81.38
C LYS A 40 8.12 -62.91 -81.97
N ASP A 41 8.81 -63.93 -82.47
CA ASP A 41 8.17 -65.11 -83.06
C ASP A 41 7.41 -65.93 -82.02
N SER A 42 7.82 -65.89 -80.75
CA SER A 42 7.12 -66.51 -79.63
C SER A 42 5.87 -65.72 -79.22
N CYS A 43 5.94 -64.39 -79.21
CA CYS A 43 4.78 -63.54 -78.92
C CYS A 43 3.67 -63.72 -79.97
N CYS A 44 4.03 -63.70 -81.25
CA CYS A 44 3.09 -63.81 -82.35
C CYS A 44 2.68 -65.26 -82.70
N GLN A 45 2.96 -66.24 -81.83
CA GLN A 45 2.30 -67.56 -81.93
C GLN A 45 0.80 -67.46 -81.70
N ASN A 46 0.35 -66.47 -80.91
CA ASN A 46 -1.06 -66.17 -80.75
C ASN A 46 -1.44 -64.96 -81.62
N PRO A 47 -2.34 -65.13 -82.62
CA PRO A 47 -2.72 -64.05 -83.51
C PRO A 47 -3.57 -62.94 -82.85
N ALA A 48 -4.04 -63.13 -81.62
CA ALA A 48 -4.75 -62.10 -80.86
C ALA A 48 -3.80 -61.15 -80.10
N TYR A 49 -2.52 -61.49 -80.01
CA TYR A 49 -1.54 -60.75 -79.21
C TYR A 49 -1.04 -59.52 -79.95
N GLY A 50 -0.52 -58.58 -79.16
CA GLY A 50 0.21 -57.43 -79.65
C GLY A 50 1.64 -57.44 -79.12
N TYR A 51 2.56 -56.78 -79.81
CA TYR A 51 3.89 -56.53 -79.28
C TYR A 51 4.29 -55.09 -79.51
N LEU A 52 5.12 -54.56 -78.60
CA LEU A 52 5.70 -53.23 -78.79
C LEU A 52 6.89 -53.33 -79.74
N ALA A 53 6.82 -52.64 -80.87
CA ALA A 53 7.95 -52.49 -81.76
C ALA A 53 8.98 -51.49 -81.20
N THR A 54 10.15 -51.42 -81.81
CA THR A 54 11.27 -50.58 -81.34
C THR A 54 10.99 -49.08 -81.40
N ASP A 55 9.98 -48.65 -82.15
CA ASP A 55 9.47 -47.26 -82.24
C ASP A 55 8.44 -46.91 -81.15
N GLY A 56 8.16 -47.85 -80.23
CA GLY A 56 7.18 -47.67 -79.17
C GLY A 56 5.73 -47.79 -79.64
N VAL A 57 5.49 -48.20 -80.89
CA VAL A 57 4.15 -48.44 -81.42
C VAL A 57 3.76 -49.89 -81.19
N CYS A 58 2.54 -50.07 -80.69
CA CYS A 58 1.95 -51.39 -80.54
C CYS A 58 1.58 -51.98 -81.91
N GLN A 59 2.08 -53.17 -82.21
CA GLN A 59 1.86 -53.90 -83.46
C GLN A 59 1.01 -55.14 -83.22
N PHE A 60 0.12 -55.44 -84.16
CA PHE A 60 -0.78 -56.58 -84.08
C PHE A 60 -0.13 -57.85 -84.67
N CYS A 61 -0.21 -58.98 -83.96
CA CYS A 61 0.32 -60.26 -84.44
C CYS A 61 -0.61 -61.00 -85.41
N GLY A 62 -1.87 -60.60 -85.54
CA GLY A 62 -2.87 -61.27 -86.37
C GLY A 62 -2.87 -60.87 -87.85
N PRO A 63 -3.78 -61.46 -88.64
CA PRO A 63 -3.99 -61.09 -90.04
C PRO A 63 -4.55 -59.66 -90.17
N SER A 64 -4.45 -59.07 -91.36
CA SER A 64 -4.84 -57.67 -91.61
C SER A 64 -6.28 -57.38 -91.17
N VAL A 65 -6.47 -56.38 -90.30
CA VAL A 65 -7.78 -55.94 -89.80
C VAL A 65 -7.89 -54.41 -89.81
N TRP A 66 -9.05 -53.91 -90.21
CA TRP A 66 -9.35 -52.47 -90.19
C TRP A 66 -10.07 -52.08 -88.90
N SER A 67 -9.67 -50.95 -88.31
CA SER A 67 -10.41 -50.32 -87.22
C SER A 67 -11.81 -49.89 -87.70
N PRO A 68 -12.77 -49.63 -86.79
CA PRO A 68 -13.92 -48.81 -87.16
C PRO A 68 -13.46 -47.38 -87.49
N TRP A 69 -14.29 -46.63 -88.22
CA TRP A 69 -14.07 -45.19 -88.46
C TRP A 69 -14.10 -44.41 -87.15
N SER A 70 -13.20 -43.45 -87.00
CA SER A 70 -13.28 -42.47 -85.91
C SER A 70 -14.55 -41.62 -86.03
N SER A 71 -14.94 -41.00 -84.92
CA SER A 71 -15.90 -39.90 -84.96
C SER A 71 -15.40 -38.77 -85.87
N TRP A 72 -16.35 -38.06 -86.49
CA TRP A 72 -16.05 -36.85 -87.26
C TRP A 72 -15.48 -35.76 -86.36
N SER A 73 -14.47 -35.04 -86.85
CA SER A 73 -14.01 -33.81 -86.21
C SER A 73 -15.12 -32.75 -86.19
N PRO A 74 -15.04 -31.76 -85.28
CA PRO A 74 -15.80 -30.53 -85.42
C PRO A 74 -15.54 -29.87 -86.79
N CYS A 75 -16.49 -29.06 -87.24
CA CYS A 75 -16.28 -28.25 -88.44
C CYS A 75 -15.14 -27.26 -88.18
N ASN A 76 -14.23 -27.12 -89.14
CA ASN A 76 -13.08 -26.21 -89.00
C ASN A 76 -13.46 -24.73 -89.05
N VAL A 77 -14.70 -24.40 -89.42
CA VAL A 77 -15.27 -23.05 -89.42
C VAL A 77 -16.46 -22.96 -88.46
N LEU A 78 -16.63 -21.82 -87.82
CA LEU A 78 -17.76 -21.53 -86.94
C LEU A 78 -19.00 -21.02 -87.70
N CYS A 79 -18.82 -20.45 -88.89
CA CYS A 79 -19.88 -19.97 -89.78
C CYS A 79 -19.49 -20.23 -91.24
N GLY A 80 -20.46 -20.59 -92.08
CA GLY A 80 -20.27 -20.82 -93.52
C GLY A 80 -19.71 -22.21 -93.83
N ASP A 81 -19.26 -22.41 -95.06
CA ASP A 81 -18.84 -23.72 -95.54
C ASP A 81 -17.42 -24.07 -95.08
N GLY A 82 -17.28 -25.24 -94.48
CA GLY A 82 -16.03 -25.82 -94.04
C GLY A 82 -16.00 -27.32 -94.24
N VAL A 83 -15.03 -27.98 -93.61
CA VAL A 83 -14.83 -29.42 -93.73
C VAL A 83 -14.59 -30.06 -92.37
N ARG A 84 -15.06 -31.31 -92.25
CA ARG A 84 -14.79 -32.20 -91.12
C ARG A 84 -14.14 -33.48 -91.62
N GLN A 85 -13.34 -34.12 -90.77
CA GLN A 85 -12.54 -35.29 -91.14
C GLN A 85 -12.73 -36.44 -90.15
N ARG A 86 -12.64 -37.67 -90.65
CA ARG A 86 -12.53 -38.89 -89.84
C ARG A 86 -11.57 -39.89 -90.48
N ARG A 87 -10.99 -40.78 -89.67
CA ARG A 87 -9.94 -41.73 -90.09
C ARG A 87 -10.23 -43.17 -89.69
N MET A 88 -9.70 -44.12 -90.46
CA MET A 88 -9.76 -45.55 -90.22
C MET A 88 -8.37 -46.16 -90.46
N LYS A 89 -7.88 -46.98 -89.53
CA LYS A 89 -6.51 -47.50 -89.55
C LYS A 89 -6.50 -48.99 -89.86
N CYS A 90 -5.45 -49.46 -90.54
CA CYS A 90 -5.22 -50.88 -90.83
C CYS A 90 -4.11 -51.42 -89.93
N PHE A 91 -4.32 -52.58 -89.32
CA PHE A 91 -3.32 -53.26 -88.50
C PHE A 91 -3.00 -54.63 -89.11
N SER A 92 -1.72 -54.94 -89.33
CA SER A 92 -1.24 -56.21 -89.91
C SER A 92 0.16 -56.54 -89.42
N ILE A 93 0.48 -57.84 -89.31
CA ILE A 93 1.84 -58.33 -89.02
C ILE A 93 2.80 -58.14 -90.21
N ASN A 94 2.29 -58.22 -91.45
CA ASN A 94 3.03 -58.02 -92.69
C ASN A 94 2.58 -56.71 -93.35
N GLN A 95 3.46 -55.71 -93.37
CA GLN A 95 3.16 -54.36 -93.90
C GLN A 95 2.82 -54.32 -95.40
N SER A 96 3.00 -55.42 -96.14
CA SER A 96 2.67 -55.50 -97.57
C SER A 96 1.18 -55.73 -97.88
N GLU A 97 0.32 -55.97 -96.87
CA GLU A 97 -1.13 -56.23 -97.06
C GLU A 97 -2.06 -55.08 -96.60
N CYS A 98 -1.53 -54.00 -96.02
CA CYS A 98 -2.32 -52.81 -95.61
C CYS A 98 -1.96 -51.58 -96.46
N GLU A 99 -2.87 -51.13 -97.32
CA GLU A 99 -2.70 -49.97 -98.20
C GLU A 99 -3.06 -48.65 -97.48
N ASN A 100 -2.20 -48.16 -96.57
CA ASN A 100 -2.29 -46.90 -95.80
C ASN A 100 -3.58 -46.63 -94.97
N ASP A 101 -3.50 -45.72 -93.99
CA ASP A 101 -4.69 -45.24 -93.25
C ASP A 101 -5.68 -44.56 -94.20
N ARG A 102 -6.98 -44.83 -94.04
CA ARG A 102 -8.04 -44.19 -94.85
C ARG A 102 -8.54 -42.92 -94.15
N LEU A 103 -8.54 -41.81 -94.87
CA LEU A 103 -9.09 -40.52 -94.43
C LEU A 103 -10.33 -40.17 -95.25
N GLN A 104 -11.43 -39.86 -94.57
CA GLN A 104 -12.64 -39.33 -95.20
C GLN A 104 -12.81 -37.87 -94.79
N THR A 105 -13.04 -37.01 -95.78
CA THR A 105 -13.36 -35.59 -95.58
C THR A 105 -14.76 -35.32 -96.12
N GLU A 106 -15.58 -34.62 -95.36
CA GLU A 106 -16.92 -34.22 -95.76
C GLU A 106 -17.14 -32.71 -95.55
N PRO A 107 -17.96 -32.07 -96.40
CA PRO A 107 -18.42 -30.71 -96.17
C PRO A 107 -19.22 -30.62 -94.86
N CYS A 108 -19.07 -29.50 -94.16
CA CYS A 108 -19.91 -29.10 -93.04
C CYS A 108 -20.21 -27.61 -93.15
N SER A 109 -21.33 -27.17 -92.60
CA SER A 109 -21.67 -25.75 -92.54
C SER A 109 -21.70 -25.29 -91.08
N GLY A 110 -20.89 -24.30 -90.74
CA GLY A 110 -20.91 -23.63 -89.45
C GLY A 110 -22.14 -22.73 -89.32
N THR A 111 -22.74 -22.66 -88.13
CA THR A 111 -24.05 -22.04 -87.87
C THR A 111 -23.98 -20.69 -87.12
N CYS A 112 -22.80 -20.22 -86.72
CA CYS A 112 -22.63 -19.05 -85.85
C CYS A 112 -22.41 -17.72 -86.61
N CYS A 113 -23.34 -17.33 -87.49
CA CYS A 113 -23.17 -16.18 -88.40
C CYS A 113 -23.67 -14.82 -87.87
N ASP A 114 -24.57 -14.80 -86.86
CA ASP A 114 -25.20 -13.58 -86.31
C ASP A 114 -24.75 -13.23 -84.87
N ALA A 115 -23.54 -13.64 -84.48
CA ALA A 115 -23.03 -13.34 -83.14
C ALA A 115 -22.52 -11.90 -83.03
N GLY A 116 -23.13 -11.10 -82.15
CA GLY A 116 -22.75 -9.71 -81.90
C GLY A 116 -22.75 -9.33 -80.42
N TRP A 117 -21.91 -8.37 -80.06
CA TRP A 117 -21.86 -7.79 -78.72
C TRP A 117 -23.10 -6.92 -78.44
N ARG A 118 -23.65 -7.01 -77.21
CA ARG A 118 -24.59 -6.00 -76.72
C ARG A 118 -23.91 -4.64 -76.53
N PRO A 119 -24.67 -3.53 -76.45
CA PRO A 119 -24.13 -2.24 -76.04
C PRO A 119 -23.39 -2.35 -74.71
N TRP A 120 -22.34 -1.54 -74.56
CA TRP A 120 -21.61 -1.42 -73.30
C TRP A 120 -22.52 -0.89 -72.19
N THR A 121 -22.27 -1.32 -70.95
CA THR A 121 -22.83 -0.66 -69.77
C THR A 121 -22.27 0.76 -69.63
N ASP A 122 -22.92 1.57 -68.79
CA ASP A 122 -22.34 2.82 -68.32
C ASP A 122 -21.01 2.56 -67.58
N TRP A 123 -20.14 3.57 -67.60
CA TRP A 123 -18.87 3.53 -66.89
C TRP A 123 -19.08 3.53 -65.37
N SER A 124 -18.32 2.70 -64.65
CA SER A 124 -18.25 2.76 -63.19
C SER A 124 -17.74 4.12 -62.70
N HIS A 125 -17.95 4.40 -61.41
CA HIS A 125 -17.19 5.46 -60.74
C HIS A 125 -15.68 5.21 -60.85
N CYS A 126 -14.91 6.30 -60.78
CA CYS A 126 -13.46 6.22 -60.79
C CYS A 126 -12.97 5.43 -59.57
N SER A 127 -11.99 4.55 -59.76
CA SER A 127 -11.43 3.72 -58.68
C SER A 127 -10.77 4.53 -57.57
N VAL A 128 -10.46 5.81 -57.82
CA VAL A 128 -9.93 6.76 -56.84
C VAL A 128 -10.86 7.97 -56.74
N THR A 129 -10.93 8.55 -55.55
CA THR A 129 -11.67 9.80 -55.28
C THR A 129 -10.74 11.01 -55.11
N CYS A 130 -9.43 10.79 -55.14
CA CYS A 130 -8.38 11.79 -55.03
C CYS A 130 -7.05 11.23 -55.58
N GLY A 131 -6.06 12.09 -55.83
CA GLY A 131 -4.68 11.67 -56.11
C GLY A 131 -4.33 11.40 -57.58
N GLY A 132 -5.17 11.85 -58.52
CA GLY A 132 -4.87 11.80 -59.96
C GLY A 132 -5.55 10.65 -60.70
N LEU A 133 -4.76 9.85 -61.41
CA LEU A 133 -5.24 8.85 -62.36
C LEU A 133 -5.83 7.61 -61.66
N GLY A 134 -7.14 7.41 -61.81
CA GLY A 134 -7.82 6.16 -61.48
C GLY A 134 -8.27 5.42 -62.74
N LEU A 135 -8.99 4.32 -62.53
CA LEU A 135 -9.58 3.52 -63.59
C LEU A 135 -11.08 3.45 -63.41
N ARG A 136 -11.83 3.56 -64.51
CA ARG A 136 -13.25 3.23 -64.59
C ARG A 136 -13.43 2.06 -65.54
N LYS A 137 -14.40 1.20 -65.25
CA LYS A 137 -14.66 -0.02 -66.01
C LYS A 137 -16.07 -0.02 -66.56
N ARG A 138 -16.24 -0.64 -67.74
CA ARG A 138 -17.56 -0.97 -68.30
C ARG A 138 -17.50 -2.35 -68.94
N GLU A 139 -18.64 -3.01 -68.99
CA GLU A 139 -18.74 -4.40 -69.43
C GLU A 139 -19.78 -4.54 -70.55
N ARG A 140 -19.64 -5.60 -71.35
CA ARG A 140 -20.63 -5.99 -72.35
C ARG A 140 -20.73 -7.51 -72.41
N VAL A 141 -21.91 -7.99 -72.75
CA VAL A 141 -22.19 -9.42 -72.84
C VAL A 141 -22.44 -9.79 -74.30
N CYS A 142 -21.85 -10.91 -74.73
CA CYS A 142 -22.06 -11.45 -76.06
C CYS A 142 -23.50 -12.00 -76.17
N SER A 143 -24.24 -11.59 -77.21
CA SER A 143 -25.67 -11.90 -77.34
C SER A 143 -25.96 -13.33 -77.83
N SER A 144 -24.92 -14.11 -78.15
CA SER A 144 -25.05 -15.38 -78.85
C SER A 144 -25.24 -16.58 -77.90
N SER A 145 -25.73 -17.68 -78.46
CA SER A 145 -25.80 -19.00 -77.81
C SER A 145 -24.42 -19.43 -77.26
N PRO A 146 -24.34 -20.24 -76.18
CA PRO A 146 -23.08 -20.66 -75.54
C PRO A 146 -22.05 -21.26 -76.51
N GLU A 147 -22.52 -21.93 -77.56
CA GLU A 147 -21.71 -22.58 -78.60
C GLU A 147 -21.02 -21.59 -79.55
N CYS A 148 -21.47 -20.33 -79.58
CA CYS A 148 -20.97 -19.28 -80.47
C CYS A 148 -20.22 -18.16 -79.74
N LEU A 149 -19.88 -18.32 -78.44
CA LEU A 149 -19.18 -17.30 -77.66
C LEU A 149 -17.88 -16.82 -78.31
N SER A 150 -17.16 -17.71 -79.00
CA SER A 150 -15.91 -17.44 -79.71
C SER A 150 -16.07 -16.60 -80.98
N SER A 151 -17.30 -16.37 -81.44
CA SER A 151 -17.60 -15.52 -82.60
C SER A 151 -17.63 -14.01 -82.25
N CYS A 152 -17.81 -13.67 -80.96
CA CYS A 152 -17.69 -12.31 -80.47
C CYS A 152 -16.23 -11.86 -80.38
N SER A 153 -15.76 -11.10 -81.38
CA SER A 153 -14.37 -10.60 -81.41
C SER A 153 -14.18 -9.35 -80.54
N GLY A 154 -13.09 -9.31 -79.77
CA GLY A 154 -12.74 -8.23 -78.83
C GLY A 154 -13.08 -8.55 -77.37
N PRO A 155 -12.73 -7.65 -76.42
CA PRO A 155 -12.88 -7.92 -74.99
C PRO A 155 -14.33 -7.74 -74.51
N SER A 156 -14.71 -8.47 -73.45
CA SER A 156 -15.98 -8.30 -72.72
C SER A 156 -15.93 -7.20 -71.66
N GLU A 157 -14.72 -6.75 -71.29
CA GLU A 157 -14.45 -5.69 -70.31
C GLU A 157 -13.58 -4.63 -70.97
N GLU A 158 -13.90 -3.36 -70.74
CA GLU A 158 -13.06 -2.23 -71.14
C GLU A 158 -12.75 -1.38 -69.91
N THR A 159 -11.48 -0.98 -69.79
CA THR A 159 -11.00 -0.11 -68.73
C THR A 159 -10.48 1.19 -69.34
N GLN A 160 -10.85 2.33 -68.74
CA GLN A 160 -10.39 3.64 -69.14
C GLN A 160 -9.83 4.41 -67.95
N ALA A 161 -8.79 5.21 -68.19
CA ALA A 161 -8.28 6.15 -67.21
C ALA A 161 -9.31 7.25 -66.91
N CYS A 162 -9.42 7.61 -65.63
CA CYS A 162 -10.16 8.78 -65.17
C CYS A 162 -9.21 9.68 -64.37
N GLU A 163 -9.27 10.98 -64.62
CA GLU A 163 -8.45 11.97 -63.92
C GLU A 163 -9.26 12.62 -62.80
N VAL A 164 -8.74 12.57 -61.59
CA VAL A 164 -9.33 13.22 -60.41
C VAL A 164 -8.38 14.31 -59.91
N THR A 165 -8.84 15.56 -59.96
CA THR A 165 -8.03 16.75 -59.65
C THR A 165 -7.90 17.06 -58.15
N SER A 166 -8.69 16.41 -57.29
CA SER A 166 -8.60 16.57 -55.84
C SER A 166 -7.35 15.87 -55.28
N ALA A 167 -6.57 16.61 -54.50
CA ALA A 167 -5.48 16.03 -53.71
C ALA A 167 -6.03 15.13 -52.59
N CYS A 168 -5.33 14.04 -52.28
CA CYS A 168 -5.74 13.15 -51.20
C CYS A 168 -5.44 13.76 -49.83
N PRO A 169 -6.33 13.55 -48.82
CA PRO A 169 -6.06 14.00 -47.47
C PRO A 169 -4.83 13.30 -46.91
N VAL A 170 -3.91 14.08 -46.35
CA VAL A 170 -2.75 13.56 -45.62
C VAL A 170 -3.18 13.41 -44.17
N HIS A 171 -3.17 12.19 -43.66
CA HIS A 171 -3.45 11.94 -42.25
C HIS A 171 -2.25 12.32 -41.38
N GLY A 172 -2.51 12.84 -40.19
CA GLY A 172 -1.48 13.26 -39.26
C GLY A 172 -0.62 12.10 -38.76
N GLY A 173 0.70 12.30 -38.79
CA GLY A 173 1.69 11.44 -38.15
C GLY A 173 2.38 12.16 -37.00
N TRP A 174 2.70 11.38 -35.95
CA TRP A 174 3.43 11.87 -34.80
C TRP A 174 4.89 12.13 -35.15
N SER A 175 5.42 13.29 -34.76
CA SER A 175 6.86 13.52 -34.68
C SER A 175 7.50 12.54 -33.70
N LEU A 176 8.83 12.43 -33.76
CA LEU A 176 9.59 11.83 -32.67
C LEU A 176 9.27 12.54 -31.35
N TRP A 177 9.27 11.78 -30.26
CA TRP A 177 9.18 12.32 -28.92
C TRP A 177 10.38 13.23 -28.62
N SER A 178 10.13 14.32 -27.91
CA SER A 178 11.20 15.10 -27.29
C SER A 178 11.99 14.23 -26.30
N GLY A 179 13.18 14.71 -25.93
CA GLY A 179 13.83 14.23 -24.71
C GLY A 179 12.94 14.44 -23.48
N TRP A 180 13.17 13.65 -22.43
CA TRP A 180 12.52 13.86 -21.14
C TRP A 180 12.98 15.17 -20.51
N SER A 181 12.05 15.93 -19.92
CA SER A 181 12.38 17.07 -19.07
C SER A 181 13.15 16.63 -17.82
N SER A 182 13.70 17.59 -17.09
CA SER A 182 14.05 17.35 -15.69
C SER A 182 12.81 16.97 -14.90
N CYS A 183 13.00 16.22 -13.80
CA CYS A 183 11.94 15.95 -12.85
C CYS A 183 11.40 17.26 -12.26
N SER A 184 10.11 17.29 -11.95
CA SER A 184 9.42 18.45 -11.37
C SER A 184 9.99 18.87 -10.01
N ALA A 185 10.68 17.97 -9.33
CA ALA A 185 11.44 18.23 -8.11
C ALA A 185 12.75 17.43 -8.10
N SER A 186 13.66 17.79 -7.20
CA SER A 186 14.95 17.12 -7.01
C SER A 186 14.93 15.97 -5.99
N CYS A 187 13.82 15.80 -5.25
CA CYS A 187 13.66 14.79 -4.21
C CYS A 187 12.18 14.46 -3.95
N ILE A 188 11.92 13.34 -3.30
CA ILE A 188 10.56 12.85 -2.97
C ILE A 188 10.17 13.31 -1.57
N ASP A 189 9.00 13.96 -1.40
CA ASP A 189 8.46 14.35 -0.09
C ASP A 189 7.60 13.21 0.49
N ASP A 190 8.16 12.41 1.39
CA ASP A 190 7.50 11.26 2.02
C ASP A 190 6.52 11.64 3.16
N ARG A 191 6.50 12.92 3.57
CA ARG A 191 5.73 13.39 4.73
C ARG A 191 4.25 13.55 4.45
N ARG A 192 3.89 13.84 3.19
CA ARG A 192 2.51 14.09 2.78
C ARG A 192 1.98 12.90 2.00
N ARG A 193 1.24 12.02 2.67
CA ARG A 193 0.48 10.96 1.98
C ARG A 193 -0.44 11.60 0.94
N GLY A 194 -0.32 11.15 -0.31
CA GLY A 194 -1.13 11.64 -1.42
C GLY A 194 -0.49 12.78 -2.24
N VAL A 195 0.72 13.22 -1.92
CA VAL A 195 1.49 14.05 -2.85
C VAL A 195 2.04 13.15 -3.98
N PRO A 196 1.79 13.49 -5.25
CA PRO A 196 2.33 12.74 -6.38
C PRO A 196 3.87 12.73 -6.35
N VAL A 197 4.45 11.59 -6.71
CA VAL A 197 5.90 11.47 -6.94
C VAL A 197 6.30 12.52 -7.99
N PRO A 198 7.49 13.15 -7.88
CA PRO A 198 7.96 14.06 -8.92
C PRO A 198 7.94 13.37 -10.28
N THR A 199 7.51 14.07 -11.31
CA THR A 199 7.37 13.51 -12.66
C THR A 199 8.24 14.28 -13.65
N ARG A 200 8.65 13.61 -14.73
CA ARG A 200 9.22 14.23 -15.92
C ARG A 200 8.27 14.05 -17.10
N GLN A 201 8.28 15.00 -18.01
CA GLN A 201 7.38 15.04 -19.16
C GLN A 201 8.18 15.01 -20.47
N ARG A 202 7.66 14.32 -21.48
CA ARG A 202 8.08 14.50 -22.86
C ARG A 202 6.87 14.78 -23.75
N ARG A 203 7.09 15.47 -24.87
CA ARG A 203 6.03 15.87 -25.81
C ARG A 203 6.38 15.46 -27.23
N ARG A 204 5.38 15.20 -28.04
CA ARG A 204 5.46 15.03 -29.50
C ARG A 204 4.43 15.95 -30.16
N SER A 205 4.63 16.30 -31.42
CA SER A 205 3.67 17.09 -32.19
C SER A 205 3.13 16.29 -33.37
N CYS A 206 1.88 16.53 -33.73
CA CYS A 206 1.25 15.92 -34.91
C CYS A 206 1.72 16.65 -36.18
N SER A 207 2.98 16.44 -36.56
CA SER A 207 3.67 17.23 -37.58
C SER A 207 4.53 16.41 -38.55
N ASP A 208 4.57 15.07 -38.41
CA ASP A 208 5.41 14.19 -39.23
C ASP A 208 4.59 13.04 -39.84
N PRO A 209 3.72 13.30 -40.84
CA PRO A 209 3.39 14.61 -41.43
C PRO A 209 2.23 15.33 -40.70
N ALA A 210 2.07 16.64 -40.91
CA ALA A 210 0.90 17.37 -40.41
C ALA A 210 -0.38 16.99 -41.17
N PRO A 211 -1.55 16.88 -40.51
CA PRO A 211 -2.81 16.61 -41.20
C PRO A 211 -3.16 17.72 -42.20
N SER A 212 -3.62 17.35 -43.39
CA SER A 212 -4.03 18.32 -44.40
C SER A 212 -5.28 19.10 -43.97
N THR A 213 -5.21 20.43 -44.02
CA THR A 213 -6.38 21.33 -43.83
C THR A 213 -6.99 21.76 -45.16
N ASP A 214 -6.24 21.65 -46.24
CA ASP A 214 -6.55 22.30 -47.52
C ASP A 214 -7.23 21.35 -48.52
N THR A 215 -7.60 20.14 -48.07
CA THR A 215 -8.36 19.14 -48.83
C THR A 215 -9.85 19.18 -48.45
N PRO A 216 -10.77 18.85 -49.39
CA PRO A 216 -12.23 18.89 -49.12
C PRO A 216 -12.66 18.07 -47.88
N VAL A 217 -11.95 16.98 -47.61
CA VAL A 217 -12.01 16.24 -46.35
C VAL A 217 -10.68 16.48 -45.64
N PRO A 218 -10.65 17.04 -44.41
CA PRO A 218 -9.42 17.21 -43.66
C PRO A 218 -8.76 15.87 -43.31
N GLY A 219 -7.43 15.87 -43.17
CA GLY A 219 -6.71 14.72 -42.65
C GLY A 219 -7.10 14.38 -41.20
N ASN A 220 -7.26 13.09 -40.91
CA ASN A 220 -7.41 12.60 -39.53
C ASN A 220 -6.28 13.12 -38.63
N ARG A 221 -6.63 13.49 -37.40
CA ARG A 221 -5.67 13.87 -36.36
C ARG A 221 -4.90 12.63 -35.87
N CYS A 222 -3.72 12.88 -35.31
CA CYS A 222 -2.91 11.82 -34.72
C CYS A 222 -3.64 11.18 -33.52
N PRO A 223 -3.75 9.85 -33.45
CA PRO A 223 -4.40 9.16 -32.34
C PRO A 223 -3.51 9.11 -31.09
N GLY A 224 -4.12 9.24 -29.90
CA GLY A 224 -3.45 9.21 -28.60
C GLY A 224 -2.99 10.59 -28.09
N ASP A 225 -2.25 10.59 -26.99
CA ASP A 225 -1.83 11.83 -26.32
C ASP A 225 -0.55 12.41 -26.93
N ASP A 226 -0.44 13.74 -26.93
CA ASP A 226 0.74 14.48 -27.37
C ASP A 226 1.79 14.65 -26.25
N SER A 227 1.43 14.30 -25.01
CA SER A 227 2.32 14.34 -23.87
C SER A 227 2.31 13.06 -23.05
N GLU A 228 3.48 12.68 -22.56
CA GLU A 228 3.66 11.52 -21.67
C GLU A 228 4.35 11.95 -20.39
N LEU A 229 3.88 11.40 -19.26
CA LEU A 229 4.45 11.62 -17.94
C LEU A 229 5.12 10.34 -17.45
N GLN A 230 6.24 10.49 -16.76
CA GLN A 230 6.94 9.41 -16.09
C GLN A 230 7.33 9.81 -14.68
N ASP A 231 7.06 8.92 -13.72
CA ASP A 231 7.43 9.12 -12.32
C ASP A 231 8.94 8.98 -12.13
N CYS A 232 9.52 9.92 -11.39
CA CYS A 232 10.93 9.95 -11.01
C CYS A 232 11.16 9.24 -9.67
N SER A 233 10.85 7.95 -9.62
CA SER A 233 10.98 7.12 -8.41
C SER A 233 12.44 6.86 -8.01
N GLU A 234 13.41 7.20 -8.87
CA GLU A 234 14.84 7.10 -8.60
C GLU A 234 15.39 8.21 -7.67
N LEU A 235 14.61 9.27 -7.45
CA LEU A 235 15.06 10.40 -6.64
C LEU A 235 15.13 10.03 -5.15
N PRO A 236 16.12 10.55 -4.41
CA PRO A 236 16.18 10.36 -2.96
C PRO A 236 15.03 11.10 -2.27
N ASN A 237 14.72 10.69 -1.04
CA ASN A 237 13.77 11.44 -0.21
C ASN A 237 14.37 12.79 0.20
N CYS A 238 13.53 13.82 0.30
CA CYS A 238 13.97 15.15 0.70
C CYS A 238 14.47 15.14 2.16
N PRO A 239 15.54 15.89 2.48
CA PRO A 239 15.98 16.09 3.86
C PRO A 239 14.84 16.71 4.68
N VAL A 240 14.60 16.15 5.86
CA VAL A 240 13.64 16.68 6.83
C VAL A 240 14.44 17.25 7.97
N ASP A 241 14.49 18.57 8.07
CA ASP A 241 15.12 19.23 9.20
C ASP A 241 14.32 18.99 10.47
N GLY A 242 15.04 18.78 11.58
CA GLY A 242 14.42 18.57 12.87
C GLY A 242 13.91 19.86 13.48
N HIS A 243 12.81 19.76 14.21
CA HIS A 243 12.33 20.85 15.06
C HIS A 243 12.10 20.39 16.50
N TRP A 244 12.25 21.35 17.41
CA TRP A 244 12.06 21.12 18.83
C TRP A 244 10.62 20.70 19.12
N GLY A 245 10.48 19.57 19.81
CA GLY A 245 9.23 19.21 20.47
C GLY A 245 8.93 20.10 21.66
N ALA A 246 7.75 19.88 22.24
CA ALA A 246 7.35 20.58 23.44
C ALA A 246 8.32 20.32 24.60
N TRP A 247 8.50 21.33 25.46
CA TRP A 247 9.21 21.16 26.72
C TRP A 247 8.49 20.14 27.60
N SER A 248 9.25 19.27 28.26
CA SER A 248 8.74 18.40 29.30
C SER A 248 8.15 19.24 30.44
N PRO A 249 7.16 18.69 31.18
CA PRO A 249 6.77 19.28 32.45
C PRO A 249 8.00 19.57 33.33
N PRO A 250 7.98 20.65 34.13
CA PRO A 250 9.07 20.96 35.05
C PRO A 250 9.35 19.78 35.98
N GLY A 251 10.61 19.40 36.14
CA GLY A 251 11.04 18.41 37.13
C GLY A 251 10.79 18.87 38.57
N PRO A 252 11.13 18.04 39.58
CA PRO A 252 11.07 18.46 40.98
C PRO A 252 11.98 19.67 41.23
N CYS A 253 11.58 20.52 42.18
CA CYS A 253 12.41 21.64 42.62
C CYS A 253 13.71 21.11 43.23
N SER A 254 14.84 21.76 42.95
CA SER A 254 16.16 21.36 43.47
C SER A 254 16.26 21.40 45.00
N VAL A 255 15.31 22.07 45.65
CA VAL A 255 15.20 22.21 47.11
C VAL A 255 13.82 21.74 47.57
N THR A 256 13.74 21.28 48.82
CA THR A 256 12.47 20.88 49.45
C THR A 256 11.67 22.09 49.93
N CYS A 257 12.32 23.21 50.23
CA CYS A 257 11.70 24.48 50.56
C CYS A 257 12.60 25.66 50.12
N GLY A 258 12.01 26.84 49.95
CA GLY A 258 12.67 28.05 49.51
C GLY A 258 12.73 28.18 47.99
N ALA A 259 13.59 29.08 47.51
CA ALA A 259 13.85 29.24 46.09
C ALA A 259 14.82 28.16 45.59
N GLY A 260 14.47 27.48 44.51
CA GLY A 260 15.31 26.50 43.83
C GLY A 260 15.16 26.58 42.31
N LEU A 261 15.68 25.57 41.63
CA LEU A 261 15.59 25.44 40.17
C LEU A 261 14.87 24.16 39.78
N GLN A 262 14.07 24.23 38.72
CA GLN A 262 13.45 23.09 38.05
C GLN A 262 14.01 22.95 36.64
N LEU A 263 14.24 21.71 36.21
CA LEU A 263 14.74 21.37 34.89
C LEU A 263 13.59 20.92 33.98
N SER A 264 13.49 21.53 32.81
CA SER A 264 12.66 21.04 31.70
C SER A 264 13.55 20.67 30.53
N ASN A 265 13.25 19.54 29.87
CA ASN A 265 14.00 19.06 28.71
C ASN A 265 13.08 19.00 27.49
N ARG A 266 13.65 19.13 26.30
CA ARG A 266 12.93 18.93 25.04
C ARG A 266 13.77 18.07 24.10
N LYS A 267 13.09 17.39 23.18
CA LYS A 267 13.72 16.54 22.17
C LYS A 267 13.55 17.16 20.78
N CYS A 268 14.50 16.90 19.90
CA CYS A 268 14.44 17.31 18.49
C CYS A 268 13.62 16.29 17.70
N ASP A 269 12.31 16.25 17.94
CA ASP A 269 11.43 15.18 17.46
C ASP A 269 10.12 15.66 16.82
N SER A 270 9.92 16.97 16.66
CA SER A 270 8.66 17.54 16.17
C SER A 270 8.81 18.43 14.93
N PRO A 271 9.30 17.92 13.78
CA PRO A 271 9.59 16.51 13.50
C PRO A 271 11.03 16.09 13.82
N THR A 272 11.28 14.78 13.87
CA THR A 272 12.64 14.22 13.95
C THR A 272 13.39 14.42 12.63
N PRO A 273 14.68 14.81 12.65
CA PRO A 273 15.47 14.89 11.43
C PRO A 273 15.50 13.56 10.65
N LYS A 274 15.33 13.61 9.34
CA LYS A 274 15.42 12.44 8.44
C LYS A 274 16.17 12.79 7.16
N HIS A 275 16.64 11.77 6.45
CA HIS A 275 17.22 11.88 5.10
C HIS A 275 18.34 12.93 5.01
N GLY A 276 19.17 13.06 6.06
CA GLY A 276 20.26 14.04 6.12
C GLY A 276 19.85 15.46 6.50
N GLY A 277 18.62 15.68 6.96
CA GLY A 277 18.18 16.98 7.48
C GLY A 277 18.92 17.41 8.75
N ARG A 278 18.91 18.72 9.00
CA ARG A 278 19.65 19.37 10.09
C ARG A 278 19.08 18.99 11.45
N TYR A 279 19.96 18.86 12.43
CA TYR A 279 19.56 18.72 13.83
C TYR A 279 19.14 20.08 14.40
N CYS A 280 18.32 20.08 15.45
CA CYS A 280 17.82 21.29 16.07
C CYS A 280 18.95 22.11 16.70
N GLU A 281 18.99 23.41 16.38
CA GLU A 281 19.92 24.36 16.98
C GLU A 281 19.35 24.93 18.30
N GLY A 282 20.22 25.11 19.30
CA GLY A 282 19.87 25.66 20.61
C GLY A 282 19.92 24.64 21.76
N GLN A 283 19.51 25.06 22.96
CA GLN A 283 19.58 24.23 24.17
C GLN A 283 18.43 23.20 24.21
N SER A 284 18.76 21.96 24.58
CA SER A 284 17.80 20.87 24.81
C SER A 284 17.25 20.84 26.24
N SER A 285 17.82 21.64 27.13
CA SER A 285 17.40 21.80 28.52
C SER A 285 17.21 23.27 28.86
N GLN A 286 16.27 23.56 29.74
CA GLN A 286 16.08 24.89 30.32
C GLN A 286 15.82 24.77 31.82
N THR A 287 16.18 25.83 32.55
CA THR A 287 15.94 25.92 33.99
C THR A 287 14.98 27.06 34.29
N SER A 288 14.07 26.83 35.24
CA SER A 288 13.15 27.85 35.77
C SER A 288 13.22 27.88 37.28
N VAL A 289 12.98 29.05 37.86
CA VAL A 289 12.94 29.22 39.32
C VAL A 289 11.64 28.62 39.87
N CYS A 290 11.76 27.85 40.96
CA CYS A 290 10.65 27.35 41.77
C CYS A 290 10.73 27.94 43.16
N GLU A 291 9.58 28.21 43.77
CA GLU A 291 9.48 28.69 45.15
C GLU A 291 8.55 27.79 45.95
N SER A 292 9.05 27.32 47.09
CA SER A 292 8.30 26.53 48.06
C SER A 292 8.37 27.21 49.43
N PRO A 293 7.29 27.26 50.21
CA PRO A 293 7.34 27.83 51.57
C PRO A 293 8.25 26.99 52.47
N CYS A 294 9.13 27.63 53.24
CA CYS A 294 9.97 26.96 54.23
C CYS A 294 9.30 26.87 55.59
N PRO A 295 9.58 25.79 56.36
CA PRO A 295 9.15 25.72 57.74
C PRO A 295 9.88 26.80 58.52
N VAL A 296 9.13 27.57 59.30
CA VAL A 296 9.65 28.56 60.24
C VAL A 296 9.53 27.94 61.61
N ASP A 297 10.66 27.70 62.26
CA ASP A 297 10.66 27.19 63.64
C ASP A 297 10.18 28.27 64.61
N GLY A 298 9.39 27.85 65.58
CA GLY A 298 8.89 28.70 66.63
C GLY A 298 10.02 29.20 67.53
N PHE A 299 9.98 30.48 67.88
CA PHE A 299 10.89 31.06 68.85
C PHE A 299 10.11 31.83 69.92
N TRP A 300 10.63 31.79 71.14
CA TRP A 300 9.98 32.40 72.29
C TRP A 300 9.88 33.91 72.13
N SER A 301 8.72 34.46 72.47
CA SER A 301 8.59 35.87 72.78
C SER A 301 9.51 36.26 73.94
N GLY A 302 9.75 37.56 74.10
CA GLY A 302 10.26 38.06 75.38
C GLY A 302 9.36 37.60 76.53
N TRP A 303 9.95 37.40 77.70
CA TRP A 303 9.18 37.17 78.92
C TRP A 303 8.30 38.38 79.23
N THR A 304 7.08 38.15 79.72
CA THR A 304 6.28 39.20 80.34
C THR A 304 7.04 39.77 81.54
N VAL A 305 6.64 40.97 81.95
CA VAL A 305 6.99 41.45 83.29
C VAL A 305 6.50 40.44 84.33
N TRP A 306 7.22 40.34 85.45
CA TRP A 306 6.77 39.56 86.59
C TRP A 306 5.43 40.09 87.08
N THR A 307 4.50 39.19 87.40
CA THR A 307 3.31 39.59 88.15
C THR A 307 3.70 40.13 89.52
N GLU A 308 2.77 40.84 90.14
CA GLU A 308 2.83 41.04 91.58
C GLU A 308 2.85 39.70 92.31
N CYS A 309 3.38 39.70 93.53
CA CYS A 309 3.37 38.53 94.39
C CYS A 309 1.92 38.13 94.73
N SER A 310 1.62 36.83 94.75
CA SER A 310 0.27 36.29 95.00
C SER A 310 -0.38 36.78 96.31
N SER A 311 0.44 37.21 97.27
CA SER A 311 0.06 37.82 98.54
C SER A 311 1.07 38.92 98.90
N PRO A 312 0.65 40.03 99.54
CA PRO A 312 1.56 41.08 100.00
C PRO A 312 2.46 40.65 101.18
N CYS A 313 2.28 39.45 101.72
CA CYS A 313 3.05 38.86 102.81
C CYS A 313 3.28 37.36 102.58
N VAL A 314 4.28 36.78 103.24
CA VAL A 314 4.57 35.33 103.16
C VAL A 314 3.67 34.57 104.14
N PRO A 315 2.80 33.65 103.68
CA PRO A 315 1.95 32.88 104.58
C PRO A 315 2.75 31.88 105.42
N ASP A 316 2.30 31.59 106.65
CA ASP A 316 2.95 30.65 107.59
C ASP A 316 3.11 29.22 107.02
N ALA A 317 2.25 28.85 106.06
CA ALA A 317 2.31 27.59 105.32
C ALA A 317 2.35 27.86 103.81
N GLY A 318 3.55 28.16 103.28
CA GLY A 318 3.78 28.30 101.84
C GLY A 318 4.72 29.45 101.50
N ALA A 319 4.73 29.82 100.22
CA ALA A 319 5.46 30.98 99.72
C ALA A 319 4.50 31.87 98.92
N SER A 320 4.63 33.18 99.07
CA SER A 320 4.04 34.13 98.12
C SER A 320 4.91 34.12 96.87
N VAL A 321 4.32 34.01 95.68
CA VAL A 321 5.08 33.85 94.42
C VAL A 321 4.69 34.84 93.36
N ARG A 322 5.65 35.16 92.49
CA ARG A 322 5.42 35.89 91.24
C ARG A 322 5.68 34.99 90.05
N ILE A 323 4.96 35.23 88.97
CA ILE A 323 5.01 34.41 87.76
C ILE A 323 5.28 35.34 86.58
N ARG A 324 6.09 34.88 85.62
CA ARG A 324 6.17 35.49 84.30
C ARG A 324 5.97 34.43 83.23
N ARG A 325 5.42 34.82 82.10
CA ARG A 325 5.08 33.92 80.99
C ARG A 325 5.74 34.37 79.70
N ARG A 326 5.84 33.47 78.73
CA ARG A 326 6.24 33.76 77.36
C ARG A 326 5.39 32.92 76.42
N SER A 327 5.32 33.32 75.16
CA SER A 327 4.53 32.61 74.15
C SER A 327 5.39 32.30 72.93
N CYS A 328 5.12 31.19 72.25
CA CYS A 328 5.87 30.76 71.07
C CYS A 328 5.41 31.54 69.83
N THR A 329 5.71 32.83 69.78
CA THR A 329 5.13 33.77 68.80
C THR A 329 6.14 34.70 68.13
N ASN A 330 7.44 34.58 68.38
CA ASN A 330 8.45 35.51 67.86
C ASN A 330 9.64 34.82 67.15
N PRO A 331 9.46 34.12 66.01
CA PRO A 331 8.20 33.93 65.29
C PRO A 331 7.38 32.73 65.80
N ALA A 332 6.10 32.65 65.42
CA ALA A 332 5.30 31.45 65.64
C ALA A 332 5.71 30.35 64.64
N PRO A 333 5.64 29.06 65.03
CA PRO A 333 5.95 27.97 64.11
C PRO A 333 4.98 27.97 62.93
N SER A 334 5.49 27.78 61.72
CA SER A 334 4.64 27.70 60.52
C SER A 334 3.74 26.45 60.58
N ALA A 335 2.53 26.56 60.05
CA ALA A 335 1.59 25.44 59.99
C ALA A 335 1.89 24.50 58.81
N ASN A 336 2.23 25.05 57.63
CA ASN A 336 2.46 24.31 56.39
C ASN A 336 3.60 24.93 55.55
N PRO A 337 4.75 24.26 55.40
CA PRO A 337 5.15 23.05 56.14
C PRO A 337 5.29 23.32 57.65
N PRO A 338 5.08 22.30 58.52
CA PRO A 338 5.14 22.47 59.96
C PRO A 338 6.56 22.79 60.43
N GLY A 339 6.71 23.89 61.17
CA GLY A 339 7.96 24.24 61.87
C GLY A 339 8.11 23.56 63.23
N GLY A 340 9.33 23.50 63.75
CA GLY A 340 9.62 23.02 65.09
C GLY A 340 8.98 23.90 66.17
N GLY A 341 8.48 23.30 67.25
CA GLY A 341 7.94 24.03 68.39
C GLY A 341 9.04 24.65 69.28
N CYS A 342 8.64 25.59 70.13
CA CYS A 342 9.57 26.20 71.08
C CYS A 342 9.98 25.20 72.18
N HIS A 343 11.29 25.09 72.45
CA HIS A 343 11.83 24.22 73.50
C HIS A 343 11.94 24.96 74.85
N GLY A 344 11.52 24.31 75.94
CA GLY A 344 11.54 24.82 77.32
C GLY A 344 10.17 25.25 77.85
N ASP A 345 10.12 25.75 79.10
CA ASP A 345 8.85 26.08 79.76
C ASP A 345 8.29 27.44 79.33
N ASP A 346 6.97 27.57 79.22
CA ASP A 346 6.26 28.82 78.91
C ASP A 346 6.02 29.70 80.16
N SER A 347 6.26 29.15 81.34
CA SER A 347 5.96 29.78 82.63
C SER A 347 7.12 29.61 83.60
N GLN A 348 7.56 30.72 84.18
CA GLN A 348 8.56 30.71 85.26
C GLN A 348 7.94 31.25 86.55
N ARG A 349 8.23 30.58 87.66
CA ARG A 349 7.79 30.91 89.02
C ARG A 349 9.00 31.29 89.87
N GLU A 350 8.86 32.34 90.66
CA GLU A 350 9.86 32.78 91.64
C GLU A 350 9.20 33.12 92.97
N ASP A 351 9.85 32.72 94.07
CA ASP A 351 9.35 32.95 95.43
C ASP A 351 9.70 34.37 95.91
N CYS A 352 8.70 35.07 96.44
CA CYS A 352 8.84 36.43 96.99
C CYS A 352 9.37 36.38 98.42
N VAL A 353 10.67 36.13 98.58
CA VAL A 353 11.32 35.94 99.89
C VAL A 353 11.54 37.24 100.69
N GLN A 354 11.40 38.41 100.05
CA GLN A 354 11.65 39.72 100.68
C GLN A 354 10.41 40.33 101.35
N LEU A 355 9.27 39.63 101.35
CA LEU A 355 8.04 40.11 101.98
C LEU A 355 8.00 39.73 103.46
N PRO A 356 7.40 40.56 104.33
CA PRO A 356 7.21 40.21 105.72
C PRO A 356 6.25 39.00 105.86
N PRO A 357 6.37 38.21 106.94
CA PRO A 357 5.43 37.14 107.23
C PRO A 357 4.03 37.71 107.47
N CYS A 358 2.99 36.99 107.03
CA CYS A 358 1.61 37.41 107.19
C CYS A 358 1.19 37.44 108.67
N PRO A 359 0.36 38.41 109.09
CA PRO A 359 -0.27 38.38 110.40
C PRO A 359 -1.06 37.08 110.56
N VAL A 360 -0.83 36.37 111.66
CA VAL A 360 -1.63 35.20 112.04
C VAL A 360 -2.47 35.61 113.23
N ASP A 361 -3.77 35.71 113.02
CA ASP A 361 -4.71 36.03 114.08
C ASP A 361 -4.79 34.88 115.09
N GLY A 362 -4.81 35.23 116.38
CA GLY A 362 -4.89 34.27 117.45
C GLY A 362 -6.26 33.60 117.48
N ALA A 363 -6.27 32.27 117.59
CA ALA A 363 -7.49 31.53 117.88
C ALA A 363 -7.33 30.67 119.13
N TRP A 364 -8.45 30.53 119.83
CA TRP A 364 -8.51 29.85 121.11
C TRP A 364 -8.21 28.36 120.96
N GLY A 365 -7.30 27.85 121.79
CA GLY A 365 -7.17 26.43 122.07
C GLY A 365 -8.39 25.88 122.78
N SER A 366 -8.42 24.55 122.92
CA SER A 366 -9.46 23.88 123.71
C SER A 366 -9.39 24.32 125.18
N TRP A 367 -10.56 24.41 125.81
CA TRP A 367 -10.65 24.65 127.25
C TRP A 367 -10.01 23.51 128.02
N SER A 368 -9.25 23.82 129.08
CA SER A 368 -8.74 22.81 130.01
C SER A 368 -9.90 22.09 130.70
N GLU A 369 -9.63 20.88 131.20
CA GLU A 369 -10.44 20.28 132.25
C GLU A 369 -10.64 21.27 133.41
N PHE A 370 -11.80 21.20 134.05
CA PHE A 370 -12.09 22.04 135.22
C PHE A 370 -11.19 21.61 136.39
N SER A 371 -10.62 22.59 137.11
CA SER A 371 -9.81 22.32 138.30
C SER A 371 -10.59 21.51 139.33
N PRO A 372 -9.92 20.69 140.17
CA PRO A 372 -10.58 20.06 141.31
C PRO A 372 -11.22 21.12 142.22
N CYS A 373 -12.27 20.75 142.94
CA CYS A 373 -12.93 21.67 143.87
C CYS A 373 -11.93 22.05 144.97
N PRO A 374 -11.66 23.35 145.21
CA PRO A 374 -10.63 23.77 146.17
C PRO A 374 -11.01 23.51 147.63
N VAL A 375 -12.26 23.13 147.88
CA VAL A 375 -12.80 22.82 149.20
C VAL A 375 -13.21 21.36 149.27
N THR A 376 -13.05 20.76 150.45
CA THR A 376 -13.52 19.40 150.75
C THR A 376 -14.94 19.36 151.28
N CYS A 377 -15.55 20.53 151.55
CA CYS A 377 -16.90 20.71 152.05
C CYS A 377 -17.47 22.06 151.60
N GLY A 378 -18.77 22.10 151.28
CA GLY A 378 -19.45 23.32 150.83
C GLY A 378 -19.37 23.57 149.31
N ALA A 379 -19.47 24.84 148.93
CA ALA A 379 -19.44 25.28 147.53
C ALA A 379 -18.09 25.91 147.17
N GLY A 380 -17.50 25.44 146.07
CA GLY A 380 -16.28 26.00 145.49
C GLY A 380 -16.47 26.43 144.04
N LEU A 381 -15.50 27.13 143.48
CA LEU A 381 -15.45 27.46 142.05
C LEU A 381 -14.36 26.64 141.38
N GLN A 382 -14.75 25.77 140.44
CA GLN A 382 -13.81 25.17 139.52
C GLN A 382 -13.50 26.16 138.40
N ALA A 383 -12.23 26.30 138.06
CA ALA A 383 -11.79 27.10 136.93
C ALA A 383 -11.40 26.19 135.76
N SER A 384 -11.79 26.57 134.55
CA SER A 384 -11.30 26.01 133.29
C SER A 384 -10.67 27.16 132.51
N VAL A 385 -9.46 26.94 132.00
CA VAL A 385 -8.67 27.98 131.33
C VAL A 385 -8.40 27.51 129.91
N ARG A 386 -8.48 28.41 128.94
CA ARG A 386 -8.03 28.17 127.57
C ARG A 386 -6.85 29.07 127.28
N ARG A 387 -5.97 28.63 126.39
CA ARG A 387 -4.85 29.45 125.92
C ARG A 387 -5.14 29.93 124.51
N CYS A 388 -4.61 31.09 124.17
CA CYS A 388 -4.66 31.62 122.81
C CYS A 388 -3.50 31.02 122.02
N ASP A 389 -3.57 29.73 121.73
CA ASP A 389 -2.47 28.93 121.19
C ASP A 389 -2.84 28.05 120.00
N SER A 390 -4.06 28.15 119.45
CA SER A 390 -4.54 27.32 118.34
C SER A 390 -5.10 28.12 117.14
N PRO A 391 -4.31 28.95 116.44
CA PRO A 391 -2.90 29.24 116.69
C PRO A 391 -2.70 30.43 117.63
N ALA A 392 -1.49 30.57 118.19
CA ALA A 392 -1.11 31.80 118.88
C ALA A 392 -0.97 32.97 117.89
N PRO A 393 -1.34 34.21 118.28
CA PRO A 393 -1.20 35.36 117.43
C PRO A 393 0.29 35.62 117.12
N LYS A 394 0.63 35.76 115.84
CA LYS A 394 2.00 36.03 115.37
C LYS A 394 2.02 37.20 114.38
N HIS A 395 3.19 37.81 114.22
CA HIS A 395 3.47 38.82 113.18
C HIS A 395 2.46 39.98 113.17
N GLY A 396 2.01 40.42 114.35
CA GLY A 396 1.04 41.51 114.50
C GLY A 396 -0.43 41.11 114.28
N GLY A 397 -0.73 39.81 114.22
CA GLY A 397 -2.10 39.29 114.21
C GLY A 397 -2.88 39.63 115.48
N ARG A 398 -4.21 39.64 115.36
CA ARG A 398 -5.12 40.07 116.41
C ARG A 398 -5.10 39.10 117.60
N PRO A 399 -5.18 39.59 118.85
CA PRO A 399 -5.29 38.71 120.01
C PRO A 399 -6.65 37.99 120.03
N CYS A 400 -6.73 36.85 120.72
CA CYS A 400 -7.98 36.12 120.85
C CYS A 400 -9.05 36.97 121.58
N PRO A 401 -10.24 37.19 120.98
CA PRO A 401 -11.29 37.97 121.61
C PRO A 401 -12.01 37.19 122.71
N GLY A 402 -12.32 37.84 123.84
CA GLY A 402 -13.09 37.27 124.97
C GLY A 402 -12.24 36.81 126.16
N GLU A 403 -12.87 36.19 127.16
CA GLU A 403 -12.21 35.77 128.40
C GLU A 403 -11.41 34.47 128.24
N ASP A 404 -10.26 34.37 128.92
CA ASP A 404 -9.34 33.22 128.94
C ASP A 404 -9.66 32.20 130.04
N ARG A 405 -10.48 32.61 131.02
CA ARG A 405 -10.86 31.79 132.18
C ARG A 405 -12.37 31.78 132.34
N ARG A 406 -12.94 30.57 132.47
CA ARG A 406 -14.34 30.37 132.84
C ARG A 406 -14.43 29.63 134.17
N THR A 407 -15.46 29.93 134.96
CA THR A 407 -15.71 29.28 136.25
C THR A 407 -17.06 28.60 136.28
N ARG A 408 -17.15 27.46 136.97
CA ARG A 408 -18.42 26.83 137.33
C ARG A 408 -18.42 26.45 138.81
N VAL A 409 -19.59 26.38 139.41
CA VAL A 409 -19.75 25.98 140.81
C VAL A 409 -19.58 24.46 140.95
N CYS A 410 -18.82 24.01 141.95
CA CYS A 410 -18.78 22.62 142.42
C CYS A 410 -19.39 22.52 143.82
N LEU A 411 -20.08 21.42 144.07
CA LEU A 411 -20.65 21.06 145.38
C LEU A 411 -20.02 19.72 145.80
N THR A 412 -19.46 19.65 147.00
CA THR A 412 -18.88 18.42 147.58
C THR A 412 -19.77 17.91 148.71
N ASP A 413 -20.20 16.64 148.62
CA ASP A 413 -21.15 16.04 149.55
C ASP A 413 -20.59 15.83 150.96
N THR A 414 -21.46 16.12 151.95
CA THR A 414 -21.18 16.18 153.37
C THR A 414 -21.11 14.81 154.05
N ALA A 415 -20.06 14.57 154.83
CA ALA A 415 -20.07 13.65 155.98
C ALA A 415 -19.66 14.42 157.26
N PRO A 416 -20.25 14.14 158.43
CA PRO A 416 -20.31 15.09 159.53
C PRO A 416 -19.10 15.00 160.46
N LEU A 417 -18.43 16.14 160.66
CA LEU A 417 -17.84 16.68 161.90
C LEU A 417 -16.67 17.60 161.52
N THR A 418 -16.92 18.91 161.66
CA THR A 418 -16.02 20.06 161.46
C THR A 418 -15.50 20.28 160.03
N CYS A 419 -16.41 20.81 159.22
CA CYS A 419 -16.20 22.11 158.58
C CYS A 419 -17.13 23.12 159.29
#